data_AF-A0A5K3F3G9-F1
#
_entry.id   AF-A0A5K3F3G9-F1
#
_cell.length_a   1.000
_cell.length_b   1.000
_cell.length_c   1.000
_cell.angle_alpha   90.00
_cell.angle_beta   90.00
_cell.angle_gamma   90.00
#
_symmetry.space_group_name_H-M   'P 1'
#
loop_
_entity.id
_entity.type
_entity.pdbx_description
1 polymer ?
#
loop_
_entity_poly.entity_id
_entity_poly.type
_entity_poly.pdbx_seq_one_letter_code
_entity_poly.pdbx_strand_id
1 'polypeptide(L)'
;MPGYRAVTESQYDRRPQVEETQLRLIWGLEGLGIFGTSSKPLSQGPVFEGDIGSNANLIVSTRSHSKPMVTAAIEACNPTKVYKAGGCGFKMLLLIEGTAHGYIYANTGCKRWDTCAPEALINCIGGRVTGIDGKAYSYNRDVCPVNTLGVVATPVSAWHSAYLKRIPTSLVNTLSSQ
;
A
#
# COMPACT_ATOMS: atom_id res chain seq x y z
N MET A 1 24.42 16.90 -15.53
CA MET A 1 23.61 15.90 -14.82
C MET A 1 22.14 16.26 -15.04
N PRO A 2 21.31 15.42 -15.68
CA PRO A 2 19.94 15.83 -15.99
C PRO A 2 19.12 15.88 -14.70
N GLY A 3 18.56 17.05 -14.43
CA GLY A 3 17.87 17.40 -13.19
C GLY A 3 16.60 16.60 -12.94
N TYR A 4 16.41 16.24 -11.67
CA TYR A 4 15.18 15.69 -11.13
C TYR A 4 14.09 16.77 -11.16
N ARG A 5 13.18 16.69 -12.13
CA ARG A 5 11.95 17.51 -12.15
C ARG A 5 10.96 16.93 -11.14
N ALA A 6 10.35 17.81 -10.34
CA ALA A 6 9.21 17.45 -9.49
C ALA A 6 8.14 16.74 -10.33
N VAL A 7 7.81 15.50 -9.95
CA VAL A 7 6.84 14.64 -10.63
C VAL A 7 5.44 15.24 -10.45
N THR A 8 4.88 15.79 -11.53
CA THR A 8 3.51 16.32 -11.53
C THR A 8 2.49 15.18 -11.69
N GLU A 9 1.24 15.48 -11.35
CA GLU A 9 0.07 14.60 -11.29
C GLU A 9 -0.17 13.74 -12.54
N SER A 10 0.36 14.14 -13.71
CA SER A 10 0.20 13.44 -14.99
C SER A 10 1.13 12.25 -15.21
N GLN A 11 2.22 12.10 -14.45
CA GLN A 11 3.20 11.03 -14.71
C GLN A 11 2.81 9.64 -14.19
N TYR A 12 1.94 9.54 -13.17
CA TYR A 12 1.46 8.22 -12.68
C TYR A 12 0.36 7.61 -13.58
N ASP A 13 -0.25 8.42 -14.45
CA ASP A 13 -1.29 7.96 -15.38
C ASP A 13 -0.72 7.50 -16.72
N ARG A 14 0.39 8.13 -17.16
CA ARG A 14 1.13 7.70 -18.36
C ARG A 14 1.95 6.45 -18.05
N ARG A 15 1.73 5.38 -18.80
CA ARG A 15 2.70 4.27 -18.86
C ARG A 15 3.88 4.70 -19.73
N PRO A 16 5.11 4.77 -19.21
CA PRO A 16 6.28 5.07 -20.03
C PRO A 16 6.50 3.96 -21.06
N GLN A 17 7.08 4.30 -22.21
CA GLN A 17 7.53 3.27 -23.16
C GLN A 17 8.71 2.50 -22.57
N VAL A 18 8.94 1.26 -23.04
CA VAL A 18 9.97 0.39 -22.46
C VAL A 18 11.35 1.02 -22.59
N GLU A 19 11.60 1.72 -23.69
CA GLU A 19 12.83 2.44 -24.01
C GLU A 19 13.07 3.65 -23.08
N GLU A 20 12.00 4.16 -22.46
CA GLU A 20 12.05 5.23 -21.45
C GLU A 20 12.29 4.67 -20.04
N THR A 21 12.33 3.35 -19.86
CA THR A 21 12.45 2.70 -18.54
C THR A 21 13.81 2.05 -18.32
N GLN A 22 14.26 2.07 -17.06
CA GLN A 22 15.39 1.26 -16.61
C GLN A 22 14.90 0.15 -15.69
N LEU A 23 15.37 -1.08 -15.94
CA LEU A 23 15.05 -2.21 -15.09
C LEU A 23 15.72 -2.05 -13.73
N ARG A 24 14.95 -2.31 -12.66
CA ARG A 24 15.45 -2.32 -11.28
C ARG A 24 15.09 -3.65 -10.63
N LEU A 25 16.05 -4.20 -9.88
CA LEU A 25 15.82 -5.34 -8.98
C LEU A 25 15.74 -4.80 -7.55
N ILE A 26 14.61 -5.08 -6.89
CA ILE A 26 14.40 -4.73 -5.49
C ILE A 26 14.29 -6.02 -4.71
N TRP A 27 15.06 -6.12 -3.63
CA TRP A 27 15.06 -7.28 -2.74
C TRP A 27 15.34 -6.83 -1.31
N GLY A 28 15.00 -7.69 -0.35
CA GLY A 28 15.21 -7.41 1.06
C GLY A 28 15.07 -8.66 1.89
N LEU A 29 15.57 -8.57 3.11
CA LEU A 29 15.47 -9.61 4.12
C LEU A 29 15.24 -8.94 5.47
N GLU A 30 14.26 -9.44 6.22
CA GLU A 30 13.94 -8.92 7.54
C GLU A 30 15.18 -9.02 8.45
N GLY A 31 15.50 -7.92 9.14
CA GLY A 31 16.74 -7.79 9.92
C GLY A 31 17.98 -7.36 9.13
N LEU A 32 18.01 -7.51 7.80
CA LEU A 32 19.10 -7.02 6.94
C LEU A 32 18.76 -5.68 6.28
N GLY A 33 17.49 -5.50 5.90
CA GLY A 33 17.00 -4.30 5.23
C GLY A 33 16.60 -4.56 3.77
N ILE A 34 16.47 -3.47 3.01
CA ILE A 34 16.02 -3.46 1.61
C ILE A 34 17.07 -2.81 0.70
N PHE A 35 17.15 -3.30 -0.53
CA PHE A 35 18.14 -2.90 -1.54
C PHE A 35 17.47 -2.65 -2.90
N GLY A 36 18.06 -1.78 -3.71
CA GLY A 36 17.60 -1.47 -5.06
C GLY A 36 16.50 -0.39 -5.15
N THR A 37 16.17 0.26 -4.03
CA THR A 37 15.25 1.41 -4.00
C THR A 37 15.96 2.69 -4.45
N SER A 38 15.22 3.66 -4.98
CA SER A 38 15.80 4.94 -5.44
C SER A 38 15.45 6.14 -4.57
N SER A 39 14.66 5.95 -3.51
CA SER A 39 14.22 7.01 -2.61
C SER A 39 14.50 6.67 -1.15
N LYS A 40 14.45 7.70 -0.30
CA LYS A 40 14.61 7.57 1.15
C LYS A 40 13.28 7.12 1.77
N PRO A 41 13.31 6.34 2.87
CA PRO A 41 12.11 6.00 3.64
C PRO A 41 11.33 7.26 4.06
N LEU A 42 10.01 7.14 4.19
CA LEU A 42 9.17 8.20 4.72
C LEU A 42 9.59 8.58 6.15
N SER A 43 9.40 9.85 6.50
CA SER A 43 9.46 10.29 7.90
C SER A 43 8.42 9.50 8.72
N GLN A 44 8.80 9.06 9.92
CA GLN A 44 7.90 8.34 10.83
C GLN A 44 6.94 9.26 11.61
N GLY A 45 6.80 10.53 11.19
CA GLY A 45 5.82 11.46 11.76
C GLY A 45 4.39 10.94 11.67
N PRO A 46 3.45 11.48 12.46
CA PRO A 46 2.07 11.00 12.45
C PRO A 46 1.35 11.31 11.12
N VAL A 47 0.80 10.28 10.47
CA VAL A 47 0.07 10.42 9.18
C VAL A 47 -1.31 11.08 9.30
N PHE A 48 -1.83 11.20 10.52
CA PHE A 48 -3.16 11.78 10.82
C PHE A 48 -3.10 12.99 11.76
N GLU A 49 -1.93 13.41 12.20
CA GLU A 49 -1.76 14.53 13.13
C GLU A 49 -0.83 15.55 12.46
N GLY A 50 -1.35 16.74 12.20
CA GLY A 50 -0.64 17.82 11.52
C GLY A 50 -1.63 18.81 10.93
N ASP A 51 -1.26 20.09 10.89
CA ASP A 51 -2.02 21.09 10.14
C ASP A 51 -2.19 20.61 8.69
N ILE A 52 -3.33 20.96 8.08
CA ILE A 52 -3.85 20.54 6.77
C ILE A 52 -2.83 20.64 5.59
N GLY A 53 -1.65 21.24 5.80
CA GLY A 53 -0.54 21.31 4.84
C GLY A 53 0.77 20.56 5.19
N SER A 54 0.91 19.94 6.36
CA SER A 54 2.21 19.41 6.84
C SER A 54 2.36 17.88 6.79
N ASN A 55 1.28 17.10 6.95
CA ASN A 55 1.30 15.63 6.82
C ASN A 55 0.14 15.14 5.93
N ALA A 56 0.37 15.07 4.62
CA ALA A 56 -0.66 14.65 3.67
C ALA A 56 -0.88 13.13 3.73
N ASN A 57 -2.09 12.66 4.06
CA ASN A 57 -2.44 11.25 3.98
C ASN A 57 -2.65 10.82 2.52
N LEU A 58 -1.57 10.40 1.87
CA LEU A 58 -1.58 9.91 0.48
C LEU A 58 -1.89 8.41 0.46
N ILE A 59 -3.01 8.02 -0.14
CA ILE A 59 -3.43 6.61 -0.24
C ILE A 59 -3.29 6.12 -1.68
N VAL A 60 -2.71 4.93 -1.87
CA VAL A 60 -2.77 4.24 -3.17
C VAL A 60 -3.90 3.21 -3.16
N SER A 61 -4.60 3.08 -4.27
CA SER A 61 -5.64 2.06 -4.48
C SER A 61 -5.63 1.51 -5.91
N THR A 62 -6.47 0.50 -6.15
CA THR A 62 -6.61 -0.17 -7.44
C THR A 62 -7.17 0.75 -8.52
N ARG A 63 -6.59 0.68 -9.72
CA ARG A 63 -7.09 1.37 -10.92
C ARG A 63 -8.31 0.68 -11.55
N SER A 64 -8.30 -0.65 -11.62
CA SER A 64 -9.24 -1.44 -12.43
C SER A 64 -10.31 -2.18 -11.64
N HIS A 65 -10.22 -2.21 -10.30
CA HIS A 65 -11.15 -2.96 -9.44
C HIS A 65 -11.78 -2.07 -8.37
N SER A 66 -12.20 -0.86 -8.76
CA SER A 66 -12.83 0.09 -7.84
C SER A 66 -14.26 -0.36 -7.57
N LYS A 67 -14.52 -0.91 -6.37
CA LYS A 67 -15.87 -1.26 -5.89
C LYS A 67 -16.30 -0.27 -4.80
N PRO A 68 -17.61 -0.10 -4.54
CA PRO A 68 -18.11 0.79 -3.48
C PRO A 68 -17.47 0.56 -2.11
N MET A 69 -17.26 -0.71 -1.71
CA MET A 69 -16.60 -1.05 -0.44
C MET A 69 -15.14 -0.56 -0.38
N VAL A 70 -14.42 -0.62 -1.51
CA VAL A 70 -13.04 -0.12 -1.60
C VAL A 70 -13.02 1.39 -1.43
N THR A 71 -13.92 2.10 -2.12
CA THR A 71 -14.07 3.55 -2.00
C THR A 71 -14.43 3.95 -0.57
N ALA A 72 -15.42 3.32 0.04
CA ALA A 72 -15.85 3.61 1.41
C ALA A 72 -14.72 3.41 2.45
N ALA A 73 -13.93 2.33 2.32
CA ALA A 73 -12.79 2.11 3.21
C ALA A 73 -11.69 3.17 3.05
N ILE A 74 -11.47 3.65 1.83
CA ILE A 74 -10.50 4.73 1.54
C ILE A 74 -10.99 6.05 2.11
N GLU A 75 -12.23 6.43 1.82
CA GLU A 75 -12.83 7.69 2.28
C GLU A 75 -12.86 7.77 3.80
N ALA A 76 -13.17 6.67 4.49
CA ALA A 76 -13.15 6.61 5.95
C ALA A 76 -11.76 6.92 6.54
N CYS A 77 -10.69 6.73 5.76
CA CYS A 77 -9.33 7.07 6.15
C CYS A 77 -8.96 8.53 5.88
N ASN A 78 -9.86 9.40 5.41
CA ASN A 78 -9.61 10.81 5.12
C ASN A 78 -8.34 11.06 4.29
N PRO A 79 -8.27 10.55 3.04
CA PRO A 79 -7.11 10.77 2.19
C PRO A 79 -7.02 12.23 1.76
N THR A 80 -5.83 12.81 1.82
CA THR A 80 -5.53 14.08 1.15
C THR A 80 -5.49 13.89 -0.36
N LYS A 81 -5.02 12.72 -0.82
CA LYS A 81 -4.97 12.35 -2.24
C LYS A 81 -5.03 10.84 -2.40
N VAL A 82 -5.66 10.40 -3.50
CA VAL A 82 -5.76 8.98 -3.85
C VAL A 82 -5.05 8.71 -5.17
N TYR A 83 -3.99 7.90 -5.16
CA TYR A 83 -3.33 7.40 -6.37
C TYR A 83 -3.99 6.11 -6.86
N LYS A 84 -4.22 5.99 -8.18
CA LYS A 84 -4.82 4.80 -8.80
C LYS A 84 -3.79 4.03 -9.62
N ALA A 85 -3.41 2.85 -9.14
CA ALA A 85 -2.37 2.02 -9.75
C ALA A 85 -2.80 0.55 -9.93
N GLY A 86 -2.26 -0.08 -10.98
CA GLY A 86 -2.42 -1.51 -11.25
C GLY A 86 -1.33 -2.35 -10.57
N GLY A 87 -1.62 -3.61 -10.27
CA GLY A 87 -0.66 -4.56 -9.66
C GLY A 87 -0.50 -4.38 -8.15
N CYS A 88 -0.55 -5.47 -7.38
CA CYS A 88 -0.37 -5.42 -5.92
C CYS A 88 1.06 -4.97 -5.56
N GLY A 89 2.07 -5.62 -6.16
CA GLY A 89 3.48 -5.29 -5.95
C GLY A 89 3.81 -3.83 -6.26
N PHE A 90 3.30 -3.27 -7.37
CA PHE A 90 3.56 -1.87 -7.70
C PHE A 90 2.93 -0.89 -6.70
N LYS A 91 1.73 -1.19 -6.16
CA LYS A 91 1.13 -0.38 -5.10
C LYS A 91 1.96 -0.41 -3.82
N MET A 92 2.45 -1.59 -3.41
CA MET A 92 3.34 -1.69 -2.24
C MET A 92 4.70 -1.04 -2.50
N LEU A 93 5.20 -1.04 -3.74
CA LEU A 93 6.41 -0.31 -4.11
C LEU A 93 6.26 1.21 -3.88
N LEU A 94 5.08 1.78 -4.15
CA LEU A 94 4.83 3.20 -3.85
C LEU A 94 4.91 3.50 -2.34
N LEU A 95 4.63 2.54 -1.46
CA LEU A 95 4.83 2.69 -0.03
C LEU A 95 6.31 2.60 0.33
N ILE A 96 7.01 1.60 -0.22
CA ILE A 96 8.44 1.37 -0.01
C ILE A 96 9.26 2.60 -0.44
N GLU A 97 8.90 3.22 -1.57
CA GLU A 97 9.58 4.39 -2.11
C GLU A 97 9.06 5.72 -1.54
N GLY A 98 8.13 5.68 -0.59
CA GLY A 98 7.63 6.86 0.10
C GLY A 98 6.75 7.80 -0.74
N THR A 99 6.15 7.28 -1.81
CA THR A 99 5.15 8.01 -2.60
C THR A 99 3.78 8.01 -1.92
N ALA A 100 3.45 6.96 -1.16
CA ALA A 100 2.17 6.80 -0.48
C ALA A 100 2.35 6.37 0.98
N HIS A 101 1.40 6.77 1.83
CA HIS A 101 1.39 6.47 3.27
C HIS A 101 0.55 5.23 3.60
N GLY A 102 -0.41 4.88 2.74
CA GLY A 102 -1.25 3.71 2.92
C GLY A 102 -1.68 3.09 1.60
N TYR A 103 -1.83 1.77 1.59
CA TYR A 103 -2.52 1.02 0.54
C TYR A 103 -3.75 0.35 1.14
N ILE A 104 -4.93 0.65 0.59
CA ILE A 104 -6.21 0.07 1.02
C ILE A 104 -6.90 -0.61 -0.17
N TYR A 105 -7.28 -1.87 0.04
CA TYR A 105 -8.12 -2.65 -0.87
C TYR A 105 -9.11 -3.50 -0.08
N ALA A 106 -10.28 -2.95 0.24
CA ALA A 106 -11.35 -3.62 0.97
C ALA A 106 -12.26 -4.45 0.03
N ASN A 107 -11.70 -5.47 -0.60
CA ASN A 107 -12.43 -6.42 -1.44
C ASN A 107 -11.61 -7.70 -1.62
N THR A 108 -12.27 -8.81 -1.96
CA THR A 108 -11.59 -10.03 -2.41
C THR A 108 -10.93 -9.84 -3.78
N GLY A 109 -9.86 -10.58 -4.05
CA GLY A 109 -9.25 -10.64 -5.40
C GLY A 109 -7.74 -10.84 -5.39
N CYS A 110 -7.04 -10.21 -4.43
CA CYS A 110 -5.62 -10.48 -4.19
C CYS A 110 -5.43 -11.88 -3.60
N LYS A 111 -4.31 -12.50 -3.94
CA LYS A 111 -3.92 -13.81 -3.41
C LYS A 111 -2.59 -13.73 -2.68
N ARG A 112 -2.20 -14.82 -2.01
CA ARG A 112 -0.93 -14.90 -1.26
C ARG A 112 0.26 -14.57 -2.14
N TRP A 113 0.31 -15.05 -3.39
CA TRP A 113 1.41 -14.72 -4.30
C TRP A 113 1.47 -13.23 -4.71
N ASP A 114 0.35 -12.49 -4.65
CA ASP A 114 0.36 -11.05 -4.91
C ASP A 114 0.94 -10.23 -3.75
N THR A 115 0.94 -10.80 -2.53
CA THR A 115 1.25 -10.11 -1.27
C THR A 115 2.54 -10.59 -0.61
N CYS A 116 2.92 -11.86 -0.80
CA CYS A 116 4.05 -12.49 -0.10
C CYS A 116 5.37 -11.72 -0.24
N ALA A 117 5.85 -11.53 -1.47
CA ALA A 117 7.11 -10.83 -1.70
C ALA A 117 7.08 -9.36 -1.25
N PRO A 118 6.10 -8.54 -1.63
CA PRO A 118 6.11 -7.13 -1.23
C PRO A 118 5.77 -6.92 0.26
N GLU A 119 5.03 -7.81 0.93
CA GLU A 119 4.87 -7.76 2.38
C GLU A 119 6.20 -7.94 3.10
N ALA A 120 7.03 -8.90 2.67
CA ALA A 120 8.36 -9.07 3.25
C ALA A 120 9.20 -7.79 3.14
N LEU A 121 9.14 -7.11 1.99
CA LEU A 121 9.83 -5.84 1.78
C LEU A 121 9.27 -4.70 2.66
N ILE A 122 7.94 -4.64 2.84
CA ILE A 122 7.30 -3.68 3.73
C ILE A 122 7.72 -3.93 5.20
N ASN A 123 7.81 -5.19 5.62
CA ASN A 123 8.27 -5.54 6.97
C ASN A 123 9.74 -5.15 7.17
N CYS A 124 10.60 -5.29 6.15
CA CYS A 124 12.01 -4.86 6.20
C CYS A 124 12.20 -3.37 6.50
N ILE A 125 11.21 -2.53 6.17
CA ILE A 125 11.25 -1.08 6.45
C ILE A 125 10.46 -0.69 7.71
N GLY A 126 10.05 -1.66 8.54
CA GLY A 126 9.27 -1.41 9.75
C GLY A 126 7.78 -1.13 9.50
N GLY A 127 7.29 -1.48 8.31
CA GLY A 127 5.89 -1.38 7.94
C GLY A 127 5.07 -2.59 8.38
N ARG A 128 3.84 -2.67 7.88
CA ARG A 128 2.92 -3.76 8.19
C ARG A 128 1.90 -3.97 7.08
N VAL A 129 1.54 -5.23 6.83
CA VAL A 129 0.50 -5.65 5.88
C VAL A 129 -0.47 -6.62 6.57
N THR A 130 -1.77 -6.42 6.41
CA THR A 130 -2.83 -7.28 6.97
C THR A 130 -4.07 -7.27 6.08
N GLY A 131 -5.07 -8.10 6.43
CA GLY A 131 -6.46 -7.86 6.01
C GLY A 131 -7.05 -6.59 6.64
N ILE A 132 -8.24 -6.18 6.20
CA ILE A 132 -8.96 -5.04 6.79
C ILE A 132 -9.41 -5.29 8.24
N ASP A 133 -9.37 -6.54 8.70
CA ASP A 133 -9.62 -6.94 10.09
C ASP A 133 -8.36 -6.87 10.97
N GLY A 134 -7.22 -6.45 10.40
CA GLY A 134 -5.94 -6.35 11.10
C GLY A 134 -5.22 -7.69 11.32
N LYS A 135 -5.73 -8.80 10.77
CA LYS A 135 -5.06 -10.10 10.90
C LYS A 135 -3.95 -10.25 9.87
N ALA A 136 -2.81 -10.72 10.35
CA ALA A 136 -1.69 -11.10 9.51
C ALA A 136 -2.06 -12.29 8.63
N TYR A 137 -1.44 -12.37 7.46
CA TYR A 137 -1.63 -13.50 6.56
C TYR A 137 -0.76 -14.67 6.97
N SER A 138 -1.27 -15.89 6.75
CA SER A 138 -0.44 -17.09 6.71
C SER A 138 -0.10 -17.40 5.25
N TYR A 139 1.17 -17.71 5.01
CA TYR A 139 1.72 -18.14 3.73
C TYR A 139 1.99 -19.65 3.68
N ASN A 140 1.49 -20.41 4.66
CA ASN A 140 1.63 -21.86 4.70
C ASN A 140 0.94 -22.51 3.49
N ARG A 141 1.39 -23.71 3.13
CA ARG A 141 0.88 -24.47 1.98
C ARG A 141 -0.63 -24.73 2.04
N ASP A 142 -1.15 -25.02 3.23
CA ASP A 142 -2.50 -25.58 3.40
C ASP A 142 -3.57 -24.52 3.72
N VAL A 143 -3.26 -23.23 3.54
CA VAL A 143 -4.21 -22.13 3.78
C VAL A 143 -4.89 -21.71 2.49
N CYS A 144 -6.11 -21.17 2.60
CA CYS A 144 -6.78 -20.56 1.45
C CYS A 144 -5.87 -19.46 0.85
N PRO A 145 -5.53 -19.56 -0.45
CA PRO A 145 -4.60 -18.63 -1.07
C PRO A 145 -5.24 -17.26 -1.37
N VAL A 146 -6.54 -17.10 -1.14
CA VAL A 146 -7.26 -15.85 -1.41
C VAL A 146 -7.21 -14.94 -0.19
N ASN A 147 -6.87 -13.67 -0.40
CA ASN A 147 -6.96 -12.62 0.62
C ASN A 147 -8.42 -12.15 0.69
N THR A 148 -9.30 -12.93 1.33
CA THR A 148 -10.75 -12.69 1.40
C THR A 148 -11.10 -11.36 2.07
N LEU A 149 -10.32 -10.97 3.09
CA LEU A 149 -10.49 -9.73 3.83
C LEU A 149 -9.70 -8.55 3.24
N GLY A 150 -9.39 -8.60 1.95
CA GLY A 150 -8.68 -7.51 1.28
C GLY A 150 -7.27 -7.29 1.80
N VAL A 151 -6.72 -6.09 1.59
CA VAL A 151 -5.34 -5.69 1.97
C VAL A 151 -5.33 -4.29 2.57
N VAL A 152 -4.64 -4.14 3.70
CA VAL A 152 -4.20 -2.86 4.27
C VAL A 152 -2.69 -2.95 4.44
N ALA A 153 -1.96 -1.99 3.87
CA ALA A 153 -0.52 -1.88 4.07
C ALA A 153 -0.12 -0.45 4.43
N THR A 154 0.88 -0.34 5.30
CA THR A 154 1.46 0.94 5.75
C THR A 154 2.98 0.77 5.89
N PRO A 155 3.80 1.74 5.45
CA PRO A 155 5.26 1.64 5.55
C PRO A 155 5.80 1.89 6.96
N VAL A 156 4.95 2.37 7.88
CA VAL A 156 5.27 2.58 9.30
C VAL A 156 4.25 1.84 10.16
N SER A 157 4.69 0.89 10.99
CA SER A 157 3.80 0.04 11.79
C SER A 157 2.92 0.84 12.77
N ALA A 158 3.37 1.99 13.26
CA ALA A 158 2.58 2.84 14.17
C ALA A 158 1.29 3.38 13.50
N TRP A 159 1.33 3.65 12.20
CA TRP A 159 0.17 4.15 11.45
C TRP A 159 -0.89 3.09 11.24
N HIS A 160 -0.48 1.82 11.19
CA HIS A 160 -1.33 0.71 10.79
C HIS A 160 -2.63 0.60 11.60
N SER A 161 -2.51 0.68 12.93
CA SER A 161 -3.67 0.64 13.83
C SER A 161 -4.63 1.82 13.62
N ALA A 162 -4.12 2.99 13.24
CA ALA A 162 -4.91 4.19 12.99
C ALA A 162 -5.69 4.12 11.67
N TYR A 163 -5.17 3.42 10.65
CA TYR A 163 -5.94 3.07 9.45
C TYR A 163 -7.04 2.06 9.78
N LEU A 164 -6.72 0.97 10.49
CA LEU A 164 -7.70 -0.08 10.82
C LEU A 164 -8.89 0.46 11.65
N LYS A 165 -8.63 1.33 12.64
CA LYS A 165 -9.68 1.95 13.47
C LYS A 165 -10.66 2.81 12.66
N ARG A 166 -10.25 3.32 11.50
CA ARG A 166 -11.07 4.18 10.63
C ARG A 166 -11.91 3.35 9.66
N ILE A 167 -11.48 2.16 9.29
CA ILE A 167 -12.24 1.28 8.38
C ILE A 167 -13.52 0.80 9.09
N PRO A 168 -14.72 1.04 8.52
CA PRO A 168 -15.97 0.65 9.16
C PRO A 168 -16.07 -0.86 9.40
N THR A 169 -16.47 -1.27 10.60
CA THR A 169 -16.67 -2.68 10.96
C THR A 169 -17.73 -3.36 10.09
N SER A 170 -18.70 -2.60 9.57
CA SER A 170 -19.68 -3.11 8.60
C SER A 170 -19.03 -3.70 7.34
N LEU A 171 -17.94 -3.11 6.85
CA LEU A 171 -17.18 -3.64 5.71
C LEU A 171 -16.45 -4.94 6.07
N VAL A 172 -15.87 -5.00 7.27
CA VAL A 172 -15.21 -6.20 7.80
C VAL A 172 -16.21 -7.36 7.87
N ASN A 173 -17.39 -7.12 8.44
CA ASN A 173 -18.45 -8.12 8.57
C ASN A 173 -18.95 -8.59 7.20
N THR A 174 -19.10 -7.65 6.25
CA THR A 174 -19.55 -7.96 4.89
C THR A 174 -18.58 -8.88 4.16
N LEU A 175 -17.27 -8.65 4.27
CA LEU A 175 -16.25 -9.51 3.64
C LEU A 175 -16.03 -10.82 4.39
N SER A 176 -16.27 -10.85 5.71
CA SER A 176 -16.14 -12.07 6.51
C SER A 176 -17.28 -13.07 6.28
N SER A 177 -18.41 -12.59 5.75
CA SER A 177 -19.62 -13.39 5.51
C SER A 177 -19.75 -13.91 4.06
N GLN A 178 -18.73 -13.67 3.21
CA GLN A 178 -18.65 -14.14 1.83
C GLN A 178 -17.82 -15.42 1.73
#